data_AF-A0A0F9B6B9-F1
#
_entry.id   AF-A0A0F9B6B9-F1
#
_cell.length_a   1.000
_cell.length_b   1.000
_cell.length_c   1.000
_cell.angle_alpha   90.00
_cell.angle_beta   90.00
_cell.angle_gamma   90.00
#
_symmetry.space_group_name_H-M   'P 1'
#
loop_
_entity.id
_entity.type
_entity.pdbx_description
1 polymer ?
#
loop_
_entity_poly.entity_id
_entity_poly.type
_entity_poly.pdbx_seq_one_letter_code
_entity_poly.pdbx_strand_id
1 'polypeptide(L)'
;MKNDFPLIVGIGASAGGISALSQLFGAVPRNSGMAFVIVTHLNPDRESQLHSVLANQTDMAVKIAANGQKIEADTVYVMPEKKIITMKGTRLQLQD
;
A
#
# COMPACT_ATOMS: atom_id res chain seq x y z
N MET A 1 24.77 -2.56 9.87
CA MET A 1 23.64 -3.38 10.33
C MET A 1 22.48 -3.13 9.38
N LYS A 2 21.95 -4.15 8.69
CA LYS A 2 20.71 -3.97 7.93
C LYS A 2 19.60 -3.75 8.95
N ASN A 3 18.83 -2.68 8.79
CA ASN A 3 17.61 -2.52 9.56
C ASN A 3 16.69 -3.69 9.18
N ASP A 4 16.38 -4.60 10.10
CA ASP A 4 15.50 -5.76 9.84
C ASP A 4 14.04 -5.37 9.57
N PHE A 5 13.76 -4.06 9.59
CA PHE A 5 12.43 -3.50 9.39
C PHE A 5 12.50 -2.23 8.52
N PRO A 6 11.71 -2.15 7.43
CA PRO A 6 11.69 -0.99 6.53
C PRO A 6 11.09 0.24 7.20
N LEU A 7 11.42 1.43 6.69
CA LEU A 7 10.65 2.63 6.98
C LEU A 7 9.25 2.49 6.34
N ILE A 8 8.21 2.83 7.09
CA ILE A 8 6.82 2.68 6.64
C ILE A 8 6.23 4.05 6.35
N VAL A 9 5.66 4.19 5.15
CA VAL A 9 4.96 5.38 4.68
C VAL A 9 3.47 5.07 4.57
N GLY A 10 2.67 5.64 5.48
CA GLY A 10 1.21 5.58 5.41
C GLY A 10 0.67 6.71 4.51
N ILE A 11 -0.15 6.38 3.51
CA ILE A 11 -0.73 7.36 2.58
C ILE A 11 -2.26 7.28 2.64
N GLY A 12 -2.88 8.39 3.01
CA GLY A 12 -4.33 8.58 2.95
C GLY A 12 -4.77 9.22 1.63
N ALA A 13 -5.78 8.67 0.96
CA ALA A 13 -6.33 9.24 -0.27
C ALA A 13 -7.87 9.09 -0.37
N SER A 14 -8.51 9.90 -1.19
CA SER A 14 -9.97 9.86 -1.42
C SER A 14 -10.27 10.15 -2.90
N ALA A 15 -11.30 10.95 -3.22
CA ALA A 15 -11.62 11.35 -4.58
C ALA A 15 -10.40 11.97 -5.30
N GLY A 16 -10.10 11.46 -6.50
CA GLY A 16 -8.97 11.95 -7.32
C GLY A 16 -7.58 11.45 -6.88
N GLY A 17 -7.47 10.67 -5.81
CA GLY A 17 -6.19 10.19 -5.27
C GLY A 17 -5.39 9.30 -6.21
N ILE A 18 -6.05 8.61 -7.15
CA ILE A 18 -5.40 7.66 -8.08
C ILE A 18 -4.34 8.34 -8.93
N SER A 19 -4.63 9.54 -9.48
CA SER A 19 -3.66 10.27 -10.32
C SER A 19 -2.44 10.71 -9.50
N ALA A 20 -2.66 11.18 -8.27
CA ALA A 20 -1.57 11.59 -7.38
C ALA A 20 -0.71 10.39 -6.95
N LEU A 21 -1.33 9.26 -6.61
CA LEU A 21 -0.62 8.03 -6.29
C LEU A 21 0.19 7.53 -7.50
N SER A 22 -0.40 7.56 -8.70
CA SER A 22 0.29 7.16 -9.94
C SER A 22 1.53 7.99 -10.20
N GLN A 23 1.42 9.32 -10.07
CA GLN A 23 2.56 10.22 -10.22
C GLN A 23 3.65 10.00 -9.16
N LEU A 24 3.24 9.79 -7.90
CA LEU A 24 4.17 9.47 -6.82
C LEU A 24 4.93 8.18 -7.12
N PHE A 25 4.23 7.09 -7.43
CA PHE A 25 4.84 5.77 -7.62
C PHE A 25 5.63 5.65 -8.92
N GLY A 26 5.31 6.47 -9.95
CA GLY A 26 6.14 6.64 -11.14
C GLY A 26 7.47 7.37 -10.88
N ALA A 27 7.59 8.09 -9.77
CA ALA A 27 8.81 8.81 -9.38
C ALA A 27 9.62 8.10 -8.29
N VAL A 28 9.01 7.21 -7.50
CA VAL A 28 9.70 6.50 -6.41
C VAL A 28 10.58 5.38 -7.00
N PRO A 29 11.89 5.34 -6.67
CA PRO A 29 12.77 4.26 -7.09
C PRO A 29 12.34 2.90 -6.54
N ARG A 30 12.48 1.85 -7.35
CA ARG A 30 12.15 0.47 -6.97
C ARG A 30 12.81 0.01 -5.66
N ASN A 31 14.03 0.44 -5.40
CA ASN A 31 14.88 0.03 -4.28
C ASN A 31 14.95 1.10 -3.18
N SER A 32 13.84 1.82 -2.97
CA SER A 32 13.74 2.85 -1.94
C SER A 32 14.03 2.35 -0.52
N GLY A 33 13.90 1.05 -0.27
CA GLY A 33 13.99 0.43 1.05
C GLY A 33 12.78 0.70 1.94
N MET A 34 11.76 1.39 1.41
CA MET A 34 10.54 1.76 2.12
C MET A 34 9.39 0.81 1.81
N ALA A 35 8.44 0.71 2.73
CA ALA A 35 7.16 0.08 2.52
C ALA A 35 6.05 1.13 2.52
N PHE A 36 5.11 1.02 1.58
CA PHE A 36 4.00 1.97 1.46
C PHE A 36 2.70 1.29 1.84
N VAL A 37 1.89 1.92 2.69
CA VAL A 37 0.56 1.41 3.07
C VAL A 37 -0.48 2.45 2.68
N ILE A 38 -1.31 2.11 1.70
CA ILE A 38 -2.31 3.01 1.12
C ILE A 38 -3.66 2.74 1.77
N VAL A 39 -4.20 3.78 2.39
CA VAL A 39 -5.52 3.83 2.99
C VAL A 39 -6.37 4.77 2.15
N THR A 40 -7.44 4.28 1.54
CA THR A 40 -8.32 5.11 0.72
C THR A 40 -9.77 4.67 0.81
N HIS A 41 -10.69 5.61 0.58
CA HIS A 41 -12.11 5.27 0.47
C HIS A 41 -12.37 4.53 -0.84
N LEU A 42 -12.51 3.20 -0.74
CA LEU A 42 -12.93 2.36 -1.85
C LEU A 42 -14.46 2.29 -1.91
N ASN A 43 -15.02 2.32 -3.12
CA ASN A 43 -16.44 2.12 -3.31
C ASN A 43 -16.78 0.66 -2.96
N PRO A 44 -17.66 0.40 -1.98
CA PRO A 44 -17.98 -0.97 -1.54
C PRO A 44 -18.75 -1.82 -2.58
N ASP A 45 -19.25 -1.19 -3.64
CA ASP A 45 -20.04 -1.81 -4.70
C ASP A 45 -19.22 -2.13 -5.97
N ARG A 46 -17.92 -1.77 -5.99
CA ARG A 46 -17.04 -2.02 -7.13
C ARG A 46 -15.66 -2.46 -6.68
N GLU A 47 -15.21 -3.59 -7.23
CA GLU A 47 -13.88 -4.10 -6.99
C GLU A 47 -12.81 -3.05 -7.36
N SER A 48 -11.99 -2.67 -6.37
CA SER A 48 -10.95 -1.67 -6.53
C SER A 48 -9.80 -2.19 -7.39
N GLN A 49 -9.68 -1.62 -8.58
CA GLN A 49 -8.55 -1.84 -9.48
C GLN A 49 -7.29 -1.06 -9.08
N LEU A 50 -7.27 -0.43 -7.89
CA LEU A 50 -6.16 0.43 -7.48
C LEU A 50 -4.82 -0.32 -7.47
N HIS A 51 -4.80 -1.55 -6.97
CA HIS A 51 -3.58 -2.37 -6.96
C HIS A 51 -3.05 -2.60 -8.38
N SER A 52 -3.91 -2.95 -9.35
CA SER A 52 -3.55 -3.12 -10.75
C SER A 52 -3.06 -1.83 -11.40
N VAL A 53 -3.72 -0.70 -11.11
CA VAL A 53 -3.31 0.61 -11.62
C VAL A 53 -1.90 0.95 -11.12
N LEU A 54 -1.65 0.82 -9.81
CA LEU A 54 -0.34 1.14 -9.24
C LEU A 54 0.75 0.17 -9.67
N ALA A 55 0.43 -1.12 -9.87
CA ALA A 55 1.37 -2.10 -10.40
C ALA A 55 1.90 -1.72 -11.79
N ASN A 56 1.11 -0.97 -12.58
CA ASN A 56 1.55 -0.45 -13.88
C ASN A 56 2.38 0.85 -13.78
N GLN A 57 2.51 1.45 -12.59
CA GLN A 57 3.21 2.72 -12.37
C GLN A 57 4.53 2.57 -11.62
N THR A 58 4.84 1.39 -11.06
CA THR A 58 6.06 1.17 -10.30
C THR A 58 6.59 -0.24 -10.48
N ASP A 59 7.91 -0.40 -10.37
CA ASP A 59 8.56 -1.71 -10.36
C ASP A 59 8.57 -2.38 -8.96
N MET A 60 8.08 -1.68 -7.93
CA MET A 60 7.87 -2.25 -6.60
C MET A 60 6.77 -3.31 -6.63
N ALA A 61 6.80 -4.25 -5.68
CA ALA A 61 5.72 -5.20 -5.54
C ALA A 61 4.45 -4.48 -5.05
N VAL A 62 3.32 -4.62 -5.76
CA VAL A 62 2.03 -4.09 -5.32
C VAL A 62 1.15 -5.25 -4.85
N LYS A 63 0.69 -5.20 -3.60
CA LYS A 63 -0.07 -6.27 -2.95
C LYS A 63 -1.33 -5.72 -2.31
N ILE A 64 -2.43 -6.46 -2.38
CA ILE A 64 -3.56 -6.22 -1.47
C ILE A 64 -3.11 -6.67 -0.07
N ALA A 65 -3.29 -5.83 0.93
CA ALA A 65 -2.91 -6.14 2.29
C ALA A 65 -3.69 -7.36 2.81
N ALA A 66 -3.00 -8.27 3.50
CA ALA A 66 -3.61 -9.42 4.15
C ALA A 66 -3.44 -9.35 5.68
N ASN A 67 -4.39 -9.94 6.41
CA ASN A 67 -4.34 -9.94 7.88
C ASN A 67 -3.11 -10.71 8.40
N GLY A 68 -2.38 -10.12 9.34
CA GLY A 68 -1.16 -10.69 9.90
C GLY A 68 0.06 -10.64 8.97
N GLN A 69 -0.05 -10.04 7.77
CA GLN A 69 1.05 -10.00 6.81
C GLN A 69 2.24 -9.19 7.35
N LYS A 70 3.46 -9.74 7.23
CA LYS A 70 4.69 -9.00 7.56
C LYS A 70 4.93 -7.93 6.49
N ILE A 71 5.33 -6.75 6.94
CA ILE A 71 5.66 -5.62 6.06
C ILE A 71 7.08 -5.82 5.51
N GLU A 72 7.19 -5.73 4.19
CA GLU A 72 8.42 -5.92 3.41
C GLU A 72 8.83 -4.60 2.75
N ALA A 73 10.14 -4.38 2.61
CA ALA A 73 10.67 -3.25 1.86
C ALA A 73 10.25 -3.35 0.38
N ASP A 74 10.31 -2.22 -0.33
CA ASP A 74 10.08 -2.11 -1.77
C ASP A 74 8.71 -2.69 -2.19
N THR A 75 7.72 -2.51 -1.31
CA THR A 75 6.37 -3.06 -1.45
C THR A 75 5.31 -2.00 -1.14
N VAL A 76 4.30 -1.94 -2.00
CA VAL A 76 3.10 -1.11 -1.85
C VAL A 76 1.93 -2.00 -1.45
N TYR A 77 1.35 -1.74 -0.28
CA TYR A 77 0.19 -2.43 0.26
C TYR A 77 -1.06 -1.58 0.06
N VAL A 78 -2.05 -2.11 -0.65
CA VAL A 78 -3.35 -1.49 -0.86
C VAL A 78 -4.34 -2.09 0.13
N MET A 79 -5.08 -1.25 0.85
CA MET A 79 -6.13 -1.74 1.74
C MET A 79 -7.22 -2.52 0.97
N PRO A 80 -7.71 -3.65 1.50
CA PRO A 80 -8.87 -4.32 0.94
C PRO A 80 -10.16 -3.53 1.23
N GLU A 81 -11.22 -3.84 0.47
CA GLU A 81 -12.54 -3.26 0.68
C GLU A 81 -13.16 -3.71 2.00
N LYS A 82 -14.00 -2.83 2.58
CA LYS A 82 -14.80 -3.11 3.79
C LYS A 82 -13.96 -3.57 4.99
N LYS A 83 -12.70 -3.13 5.06
CA LYS A 83 -11.79 -3.44 6.17
C LYS A 83 -11.11 -2.18 6.66
N ILE A 84 -10.84 -2.15 7.96
CA ILE A 84 -9.92 -1.19 8.58
C ILE A 84 -8.54 -1.84 8.61
N ILE A 85 -7.54 -1.17 8.05
CA ILE A 85 -6.14 -1.58 8.14
C ILE A 85 -5.46 -0.88 9.32
N THR A 86 -4.80 -1.67 10.15
CA THR A 86 -3.97 -1.21 11.28
C THR A 86 -2.64 -1.94 11.25
N MET A 87 -1.71 -1.54 12.13
CA MET A 87 -0.40 -2.16 12.22
C MET A 87 -0.10 -2.52 13.67
N LYS A 88 0.45 -3.72 13.89
CA LYS A 88 0.91 -4.20 15.20
C LYS A 88 2.32 -4.73 15.08
N GLY A 89 3.29 -4.00 15.65
CA GLY A 89 4.70 -4.28 15.46
C GLY A 89 5.07 -4.22 13.98
N THR A 90 5.48 -5.35 13.42
CA THR A 90 5.95 -5.46 12.03
C THR A 90 4.92 -6.02 11.05
N ARG A 91 3.66 -6.14 11.48
CA ARG A 91 2.59 -6.80 10.73
C ARG A 91 1.37 -5.91 10.52
N LEU A 92 0.78 -6.02 9.34
CA LEU A 92 -0.54 -5.46 9.03
C LEU A 92 -1.62 -6.29 9.73
N GLN A 93 -2.68 -5.62 10.15
CA GLN A 93 -3.86 -6.21 10.76
C GLN A 93 -5.10 -5.65 10.06
N LEU A 94 -6.01 -6.54 9.70
CA LEU A 94 -7.28 -6.16 9.09
C LEU A 94 -8.42 -6.44 10.06
N GLN A 95 -9.28 -5.46 10.23
CA GLN A 95 -10.48 -5.52 11.07
C GLN A 95 -11.70 -5.23 10.19
N ASP A 96 -12.86 -5.72 10.61
CA ASP A 96 -14.16 -5.33 10.05
C ASP A 96 -14.56 -3.93 10.53
#